data_AF-A0A379FJU6-F1
#
_entry.id   AF-A0A379FJU6-F1
#
_cell.length_a   1.000
_cell.length_b   1.000
_cell.length_c   1.000
_cell.angle_alpha   90.00
_cell.angle_beta   90.00
_cell.angle_gamma   90.00
#
_symmetry.space_group_name_H-M   'P 1'
#
loop_
_entity.id
_entity.type
_entity.pdbx_description
1 polymer ?
#
loop_
_entity_poly.entity_id
_entity_poly.type
_entity_poly.pdbx_seq_one_letter_code
_entity_poly.pdbx_strand_id
1 'polypeptide(L)' 'MNTMIETCYGAVSKQIMQKAEKVQLLICDVDGVMSDGLIYMGQ' A
#
# COMPACT_ATOMS: atom_id res chain seq x y z
N MET A 1 3.31 -3.97 -25.85
CA MET A 1 2.34 -4.36 -24.80
C MET A 1 2.48 -3.36 -23.67
N ASN A 2 1.40 -2.70 -23.24
CA ASN A 2 1.48 -1.68 -22.19
C ASN A 2 1.77 -2.36 -20.84
N THR A 3 2.95 -2.10 -20.28
CA THR A 3 3.46 -2.74 -19.06
C THR A 3 3.01 -2.02 -17.80
N MET A 4 2.44 -0.82 -17.94
CA MET A 4 2.02 0.07 -16.87
C MET A 4 0.53 0.39 -16.98
N ILE A 5 -0.12 0.55 -15.84
CA ILE A 5 -1.54 0.89 -15.66
C ILE A 5 -1.59 2.18 -14.85
N GLU A 6 -2.24 3.21 -15.38
CA GLU A 6 -2.44 4.49 -14.67
C GLU A 6 -3.39 4.30 -13.49
N THR A 7 -3.04 4.87 -12.33
CA THR A 7 -3.86 4.90 -11.12
C THR A 7 -3.92 6.32 -10.57
N CYS A 8 -4.79 6.59 -9.60
CA CYS A 8 -4.86 7.91 -8.93
C CYS A 8 -3.57 8.28 -8.17
N TYR A 9 -2.65 7.33 -7.96
CA TYR A 9 -1.34 7.55 -7.33
C TYR A 9 -0.17 7.39 -8.31
N GLY A 10 -0.45 7.36 -9.62
CA GLY A 10 0.53 7.21 -10.70
C GLY A 10 0.54 5.83 -11.35
N ALA A 11 1.41 5.65 -12.34
CA ALA A 11 1.49 4.42 -13.12
C ALA A 11 2.10 3.25 -12.32
N VAL A 12 1.39 2.12 -12.27
CA VAL A 12 1.82 0.89 -11.59
C VAL A 12 1.98 -0.25 -12.61
N SER A 13 2.94 -1.15 -12.40
CA SER A 13 3.15 -2.24 -13.34
C SER A 13 1.98 -3.22 -13.36
N LYS A 14 1.66 -3.76 -14.55
CA LYS A 14 0.60 -4.74 -14.73
C LYS A 14 0.81 -5.99 -13.88
N GLN A 15 2.07 -6.38 -13.62
CA GLN A 15 2.40 -7.53 -12.78
C GLN A 15 2.04 -7.29 -11.30
N ILE A 16 2.22 -6.07 -10.80
CA ILE A 16 1.81 -5.71 -9.44
C ILE A 16 0.28 -5.73 -9.33
N MET A 17 -0.43 -5.19 -10.32
CA MET A 17 -1.90 -5.21 -10.35
C MET A 17 -2.45 -6.65 -10.35
N GLN A 18 -1.85 -7.56 -11.11
CA GLN A 18 -2.24 -8.99 -11.12
C GLN A 18 -1.98 -9.71 -9.79
N LYS A 19 -0.96 -9.28 -9.02
CA LYS A 19 -0.73 -9.80 -7.66
C LYS A 19 -1.75 -9.22 -6.70
N ALA A 20 -2.01 -7.91 -6.77
CA ALA A 20 -2.96 -7.20 -5.92
C ALA A 20 -4.39 -7.75 -6.06
N GLU A 21 -4.81 -8.12 -7.27
CA GLU A 21 -6.12 -8.73 -7.55
C GLU A 21 -6.39 -10.01 -6.75
N LYS A 22 -5.34 -10.77 -6.40
CA LYS A 22 -5.46 -12.06 -5.70
C LYS A 22 -5.40 -11.93 -4.18
N VAL A 23 -5.16 -10.74 -3.65
CA VAL A 23 -5.01 -10.53 -2.20
C VAL A 23 -6.38 -10.66 -1.52
N GLN A 24 -6.49 -11.59 -0.58
CA GLN A 24 -7.71 -11.79 0.22
C GLN A 24 -7.55 -11.34 1.68
N LEU A 25 -6.32 -11.10 2.12
CA LEU A 25 -5.99 -10.63 3.45
C LEU A 25 -4.84 -9.62 3.35
N LEU A 26 -5.03 -8.45 3.94
CA LEU A 26 -4.00 -7.42 4.09
C LEU A 26 -3.66 -7.32 5.58
N ILE A 27 -2.39 -7.57 5.91
CA ILE A 27 -1.86 -7.40 7.27
C ILE A 27 -1.01 -6.13 7.24
N CYS A 28 -1.29 -5.22 8.16
CA CYS A 28 -0.56 -3.97 8.32
C CYS A 28 0.02 -3.91 9.73
N ASP A 29 1.26 -3.43 9.84
CA ASP A 29 1.81 -2.98 11.10
C ASP A 29 1.12 -1.67 11.55
N VAL A 30 1.33 -1.27 12.80
CA VAL A 30 0.69 -0.08 13.38
C VAL A 30 1.63 1.12 13.27
N ASP A 31 2.79 1.04 13.93
CA ASP A 31 3.66 2.21 14.08
C ASP A 31 4.48 2.50 12.83
N GLY A 32 4.32 3.70 12.28
CA GLY A 32 4.97 4.09 11.01
C GLY A 32 4.26 3.60 9.75
N VAL A 33 3.14 2.86 9.89
CA VAL A 33 2.27 2.46 8.78
C VAL A 33 0.91 3.14 8.90
N MET A 34 0.24 2.96 10.04
CA MET A 34 -1.04 3.63 10.33
C MET A 34 -0.86 4.88 11.18
N SER A 35 0.15 4.90 12.04
CA SER A 35 0.56 6.08 12.79
C SER A 35 1.80 6.72 12.15
N ASP A 36 2.05 7.98 12.47
CA ASP A 36 3.30 8.67 12.10
C ASP A 36 4.52 8.16 12.90
N GLY A 37 4.37 7.05 13.66
CA GLY A 37 5.42 6.43 14.47
C GLY A 37 5.74 7.19 15.76
N LEU A 38 4.97 8.25 16.08
CA LEU A 38 5.17 9.06 17.29
C LEU A 38 4.27 8.55 18.42
N ILE A 39 4.90 8.19 19.53
CA ILE A 39 4.19 7.81 20.75
C ILE A 39 4.09 9.06 21.64
N TYR A 40 2.89 9.60 21.77
CA TYR A 40 2.59 10.69 22.69
C TYR A 40 2.21 10.09 24.04
N MET A 41 3.17 10.02 24.96
CA MET A 41 2.88 9.71 26.37
C MET A 41 2.25 10.96 26.99
N GLY A 42 0.94 10.90 27.25
CA GLY A 42 0.17 12.01 27.81
C GLY A 42 0.79 12.60 29.09
N GLN A 43 0.61 13.91 29.25
CA GLN A 43 0.86 14.61 30.51
C GLN A 43 -0.05 14.10 31.63
#